data_AF-A0A7V7EB89-F1
#
_entry.id   AF-A0A7V7EB89-F1
#
_cell.length_a   1.000
_cell.length_b   1.000
_cell.length_c   1.000
_cell.angle_alpha   90.00
_cell.angle_beta   90.00
_cell.angle_gamma   90.00
#
_symmetry.space_group_name_H-M   'P 1'
#
loop_
_entity.id
_entity.type
_entity.pdbx_description
1 polymer ?
#
loop_
_entity_poly.entity_id
_entity_poly.type
_entity_poly.pdbx_seq_one_letter_code
_entity_poly.pdbx_strand_id
1 'polypeptide(L)'
;MERDLVDKCDYGAPWYHGSPDKLRVLRKGSWITQLREMAKAFSHKPTLMSLDDDCRNVKHNGRQPGFLYVVSEPIGTDDVSYLRDTAQTHWQTQRDLQVR
;
A
#
# COMPACT_ATOMS: atom_id res chain seq x y z
N MET A 1 -18.63 -3.79 -21.70
CA MET A 1 -18.18 -2.59 -20.96
C MET A 1 -16.99 -3.02 -20.13
N GLU A 2 -15.88 -3.34 -20.81
CA GLU A 2 -14.61 -3.68 -20.17
C GLU A 2 -14.07 -2.39 -19.56
N ARG A 3 -14.08 -2.33 -18.23
CA ARG A 3 -13.43 -1.25 -17.50
C ARG A 3 -11.93 -1.42 -17.68
N ASP A 4 -11.43 -0.81 -18.74
CA ASP A 4 -10.14 -0.14 -18.84
C ASP A 4 -9.54 0.11 -17.44
N LEU A 5 -8.70 -0.81 -16.97
CA LEU A 5 -7.77 -0.61 -15.86
C LEU A 5 -6.61 0.28 -16.35
N VAL A 6 -6.97 1.43 -16.90
CA VAL A 6 -6.09 2.48 -17.41
C VAL A 6 -5.22 3.00 -16.26
N ASP A 7 -3.91 3.00 -16.50
CA ASP A 7 -2.86 3.76 -15.80
C ASP A 7 -2.88 3.68 -14.25
N LYS A 8 -2.20 2.67 -13.71
CA LYS A 8 -2.66 2.00 -12.48
C LYS A 8 -2.36 2.67 -11.14
N CYS A 9 -1.61 3.77 -11.09
CA CYS A 9 -1.49 4.60 -9.87
C CYS A 9 -1.47 6.09 -10.20
N ASP A 10 -2.10 6.89 -9.34
CA ASP A 10 -2.14 8.35 -9.42
C ASP A 10 -1.05 8.95 -8.55
N TYR A 11 0.08 9.40 -9.12
CA TYR A 11 1.18 9.98 -8.33
C TYR A 11 0.79 11.24 -7.53
N GLY A 12 -0.33 11.89 -7.84
CA GLY A 12 -0.89 12.99 -7.05
C GLY A 12 -1.69 12.54 -5.83
N ALA A 13 -2.10 11.27 -5.77
CA ALA A 13 -2.84 10.71 -4.65
C ALA A 13 -1.91 10.21 -3.52
N PRO A 14 -2.40 10.19 -2.26
CA PRO A 14 -1.60 9.73 -1.14
C PRO A 14 -1.18 8.26 -1.26
N TRP A 15 0.00 7.96 -0.74
CA TRP A 15 0.53 6.60 -0.60
C TRP A 15 0.56 6.18 0.86
N TYR A 16 0.18 4.94 1.11
CA TYR A 16 0.01 4.38 2.45
C TYR A 16 0.88 3.16 2.68
N HIS A 17 1.29 2.98 3.92
CA HIS A 17 1.97 1.77 4.41
C HIS A 17 1.36 1.33 5.74
N GLY A 18 1.21 0.02 5.94
CA GLY A 18 0.75 -0.57 7.19
C GLY A 18 1.86 -1.36 7.87
N SER A 19 2.16 -1.04 9.13
CA SER A 19 3.10 -1.82 9.93
C SER A 19 2.70 -1.83 11.42
N PRO A 20 2.94 -2.91 12.17
CA PRO A 20 2.84 -2.91 13.63
C PRO A 20 3.97 -2.10 14.29
N ASP A 21 5.05 -1.82 13.56
CA ASP A 21 6.23 -1.13 14.08
C ASP A 21 6.09 0.38 13.95
N LYS A 22 6.75 1.12 14.86
CA LYS A 22 6.89 2.58 14.78
C LYS A 22 7.95 2.95 13.76
N LEU A 23 7.53 3.55 12.65
CA LEU A 23 8.39 3.89 11.52
C LEU A 23 8.47 5.40 11.32
N ARG A 24 9.68 5.87 10.96
CA ARG A 24 9.89 7.21 10.38
C ARG A 24 10.32 7.14 8.92
N VAL A 25 10.89 6.00 8.52
CA VAL A 25 11.40 5.74 7.18
C VAL A 25 10.95 4.36 6.73
N LEU A 26 10.40 4.27 5.52
CA LEU A 26 10.26 3.01 4.77
C LEU A 26 11.56 2.77 4.01
N ARG A 27 12.17 1.61 4.20
CA ARG A 27 13.37 1.26 3.44
C ARG A 27 13.01 0.93 1.99
N LYS A 28 13.96 1.10 1.07
CA LYS A 28 13.88 0.53 -0.28
C LYS A 28 13.45 -0.94 -0.20
N GLY A 29 12.51 -1.34 -1.06
CA GLY A 29 11.94 -2.68 -1.09
C GLY A 29 10.67 -2.85 -0.26
N SER A 30 10.26 -1.82 0.49
CA SER A 30 8.98 -1.82 1.22
C SER A 30 7.79 -1.77 0.25
N TRP A 31 6.62 -2.21 0.70
CA TRP A 31 5.39 -2.12 -0.09
C TRP A 31 4.51 -0.96 0.35
N ILE A 32 3.98 -0.23 -0.63
CA ILE A 32 3.03 0.86 -0.44
C ILE A 32 1.82 0.69 -1.35
N THR A 33 0.70 1.31 -0.99
CA THR A 33 -0.56 1.24 -1.73
C THR A 33 -1.30 2.57 -1.67
N GLN A 34 -2.12 2.86 -2.68
CA GLN A 34 -3.06 3.99 -2.64
C GLN A 34 -4.40 3.60 -1.98
N LEU A 35 -4.59 2.32 -1.66
CA LEU A 35 -5.77 1.79 -0.99
C LEU A 35 -5.59 1.85 0.52
N ARG A 36 -6.14 2.89 1.15
CA ARG A 36 -5.99 3.14 2.58
C ARG A 36 -6.42 1.98 3.48
N GLU A 37 -7.58 1.37 3.21
CA GLU A 37 -8.12 0.29 4.05
C GLU A 37 -7.27 -0.99 3.95
N MET A 38 -6.65 -1.22 2.80
CA MET A 38 -5.72 -2.32 2.59
C MET A 38 -4.43 -2.10 3.41
N ALA A 39 -3.86 -0.90 3.37
CA ALA A 39 -2.71 -0.55 4.22
C ALA A 39 -3.04 -0.74 5.71
N LYS A 40 -4.22 -0.31 6.17
CA LYS A 40 -4.66 -0.57 7.56
C LYS A 40 -4.70 -2.05 7.86
N ALA A 41 -5.30 -2.86 6.99
CA ALA A 41 -5.36 -4.30 7.18
C ALA A 41 -3.98 -4.93 7.33
N PHE A 42 -3.01 -4.55 6.49
CA PHE A 42 -1.62 -5.02 6.59
C PHE A 42 -0.91 -4.59 7.88
N SER A 43 -1.27 -3.44 8.46
CA SER A 43 -0.70 -2.99 9.73
C SER A 43 -0.95 -3.97 10.88
N HIS A 44 -1.98 -4.80 10.77
CA HIS A 44 -2.35 -5.81 11.77
C HIS A 44 -1.66 -7.17 11.58
N LYS A 45 -0.70 -7.29 10.64
CA LYS A 45 0.01 -8.53 10.24
C LYS A 45 -0.94 -9.72 10.00
N PRO A 46 -1.90 -9.60 9.08
CA PRO A 46 -2.79 -10.70 8.75
C PRO A 46 -2.04 -11.84 8.07
N THR A 47 -2.50 -13.06 8.28
CA THR A 47 -2.09 -14.23 7.47
C THR A 47 -3.08 -14.51 6.35
N LEU A 48 -4.30 -13.98 6.46
CA LEU A 48 -5.34 -14.04 5.45
C LEU A 48 -6.04 -12.69 5.33
N MET A 49 -6.20 -12.24 4.09
CA MET A 49 -6.94 -11.03 3.71
C MET A 49 -7.82 -11.34 2.50
N SER A 50 -9.01 -10.75 2.47
CA SER A 50 -9.94 -10.80 1.35
C SER A 50 -10.37 -9.38 1.02
N LEU A 51 -10.46 -9.10 -0.27
CA LEU A 51 -10.97 -7.86 -0.85
C LEU A 51 -12.21 -8.19 -1.65
N ASP A 52 -13.16 -7.27 -1.66
CA ASP A 52 -14.22 -7.25 -2.65
C ASP A 52 -13.74 -6.70 -3.99
N ASP A 53 -14.60 -6.83 -5.01
CA ASP A 53 -14.26 -6.49 -6.39
C ASP A 53 -13.94 -4.99 -6.59
N ASP A 54 -14.46 -4.11 -5.73
CA ASP A 54 -14.18 -2.67 -5.78
C ASP A 54 -13.07 -2.23 -4.80
N CYS A 55 -12.42 -3.18 -4.12
CA CYS A 55 -11.36 -2.96 -3.15
C CYS A 55 -11.74 -1.98 -2.01
N ARG A 56 -13.04 -1.83 -1.72
CA ARG A 56 -13.52 -0.92 -0.67
C ARG A 56 -13.69 -1.63 0.67
N ASN A 57 -14.03 -2.92 0.66
CA ASN A 57 -14.20 -3.70 1.88
C ASN A 57 -13.06 -4.70 2.03
N VAL A 58 -12.23 -4.47 3.05
CA VAL A 58 -11.12 -5.36 3.39
C VAL A 58 -11.47 -6.17 4.63
N LYS A 59 -11.47 -7.50 4.50
CA LYS A 59 -11.58 -8.43 5.63
C LYS A 59 -10.22 -9.06 5.88
N HIS A 60 -9.79 -9.13 7.13
CA HIS A 60 -8.52 -9.74 7.49
C HIS A 60 -8.57 -10.40 8.86
N ASN A 61 -7.67 -11.36 9.10
CA ASN A 61 -7.55 -12.06 10.38
C ASN A 61 -6.41 -11.52 11.28
N GLY A 62 -5.71 -10.47 10.85
CA GLY A 62 -4.65 -9.82 11.63
C GLY A 62 -5.17 -9.28 12.96
N ARG A 63 -4.38 -9.43 14.03
CA ARG A 63 -4.74 -9.04 15.41
C ARG A 63 -3.72 -8.14 16.08
N GLN A 64 -2.56 -7.91 15.46
CA GLN A 64 -1.56 -7.04 16.07
C GLN A 64 -2.05 -5.59 16.06
N PRO A 65 -1.77 -4.78 17.10
CA PRO A 65 -1.89 -3.34 16.99
C PRO A 65 -1.07 -2.85 15.80
N GLY A 66 -1.63 -1.91 15.04
CA GLY A 66 -1.05 -1.48 13.78
C GLY A 66 -1.05 0.04 13.65
N PHE A 67 -0.03 0.56 12.99
CA PHE A 67 0.07 1.95 12.57
C PHE A 67 -0.18 2.04 11.07
N LEU A 68 -1.01 3.01 10.70
CA LEU A 68 -1.18 3.42 9.32
C LEU A 68 -0.31 4.64 9.06
N TYR A 69 0.59 4.52 8.10
CA TYR A 69 1.50 5.56 7.69
C TYR A 69 1.08 6.20 6.38
N VAL A 70 1.35 7.48 6.25
CA VAL A 70 1.28 8.21 4.96
C VAL A 70 2.70 8.58 4.55
N VAL A 71 3.03 8.37 3.28
CA VAL A 71 4.30 8.86 2.71
C VAL A 71 4.31 10.38 2.76
N SER A 72 5.38 10.96 3.32
CA SER A 72 5.49 12.39 3.62
C SER A 72 6.13 13.22 2.50
N GLU A 73 6.46 12.58 1.38
CA GLU A 73 7.17 13.18 0.26
C GLU A 73 6.55 12.74 -1.08
N PRO A 74 6.73 13.54 -2.16
CA PRO A 74 6.24 13.16 -3.48
C PRO A 74 6.85 11.85 -3.98
N ILE A 75 6.05 11.07 -4.70
CA ILE A 75 6.48 9.83 -5.36
C ILE A 75 6.48 10.05 -6.86
N GLY A 76 7.63 9.80 -7.49
CA GLY A 76 7.78 9.81 -8.94
C GLY A 76 7.64 8.42 -9.56
N THR A 77 7.66 8.37 -10.90
CA THR A 77 7.57 7.12 -11.67
C THR A 77 8.67 6.13 -11.36
N ASP A 78 9.88 6.61 -11.07
CA ASP A 78 11.05 5.77 -10.81
C ASP A 78 11.18 5.34 -9.33
N ASP A 79 10.35 5.91 -8.46
CA ASP A 79 10.39 5.65 -7.02
C ASP A 79 9.67 4.36 -6.62
N VAL A 80 8.84 3.82 -7.52
CA VAL A 80 7.99 2.66 -7.28
C VAL A 80 8.00 1.74 -8.48
N SER A 81 8.02 0.44 -8.22
CA SER A 81 7.83 -0.58 -9.24
C SER A 81 6.67 -1.48 -8.89
N TYR A 82 6.00 -1.97 -9.92
CA TYR A 82 4.93 -2.93 -9.76
C TYR A 82 5.50 -4.36 -9.80
N LEU A 83 5.05 -5.20 -8.87
CA LEU A 83 5.29 -6.64 -8.95
C LEU A 83 4.17 -7.26 -9.80
N ARG A 84 4.55 -7.86 -10.94
CA ARG A 84 3.63 -8.67 -11.74
C ARG A 84 2.95 -9.69 -10.83
N ASP A 85 1.67 -9.92 -11.07
CA ASP A 85 0.80 -10.86 -10.36
C ASP A 85 0.27 -10.44 -8.97
N THR A 86 0.57 -9.22 -8.50
CA THR A 86 -0.27 -8.60 -7.45
C THR A 86 -1.55 -8.06 -8.09
N ALA A 87 -2.66 -7.87 -7.38
CA ALA A 87 -3.89 -7.34 -7.96
C ALA A 87 -3.80 -5.86 -8.41
N GLN A 88 -2.59 -5.34 -8.67
CA GLN A 88 -2.30 -3.92 -8.96
C GLN A 88 -2.71 -3.00 -7.83
N THR A 89 -2.62 -3.54 -6.63
CA THR A 89 -2.96 -2.85 -5.39
C THR A 89 -1.75 -2.41 -4.61
N HIS A 90 -0.54 -2.90 -4.94
CA HIS A 90 0.70 -2.57 -4.24
C HIS A 90 1.85 -2.31 -5.18
N TRP A 91 2.75 -1.45 -4.70
CA TRP A 91 3.98 -1.08 -5.36
C TRP A 91 5.15 -1.22 -4.40
N GLN A 92 6.30 -1.61 -4.93
CA GLN A 92 7.54 -1.73 -4.19
C GLN A 92 8.40 -0.47 -4.33
N THR A 93 8.81 0.10 -3.21
CA THR A 93 9.66 1.29 -3.18
C THR A 93 11.05 1.01 -3.74
N GLN A 94 11.56 1.91 -4.56
CA GLN A 94 12.89 1.83 -5.19
C GLN A 94 13.96 2.65 -4.46
N ARG A 95 13.54 3.40 -3.44
CA ARG A 95 14.39 4.16 -2.52
C ARG A 95 13.77 4.21 -1.12
N ASP A 96 14.51 4.76 -0.18
CA ASP A 96 13.98 5.07 1.15
C ASP A 96 12.99 6.25 1.08
N LEU A 97 11.92 6.19 1.88
CA LEU A 97 10.85 7.18 1.94
C LEU A 97 10.54 7.59 3.37
N GLN A 98 10.34 8.88 3.63
CA GLN A 98 9.85 9.39 4.91
C GLN A 98 8.35 9.12 5.05
N VAL A 99 7.93 8.77 6.27
CA VAL A 99 6.52 8.58 6.63
C VAL A 99 6.15 9.36 7.88
N ARG A 100 4.85 9.59 8.03
CA ARG A 100 4.22 10.18 9.23
C ARG A 100 2.99 9.40 9.65
#